data_AF-A0A8T7DCV0-F1
#
_entry.id   AF-A0A8T7DCV0-F1
#
_cell.length_a   1.000
_cell.length_b   1.000
_cell.length_c   1.000
_cell.angle_alpha   90.00
_cell.angle_beta   90.00
_cell.angle_gamma   90.00
#
_symmetry.space_group_name_H-M   'P 1'
#
loop_
_entity.id
_entity.type
_entity.pdbx_description
1 polymer ?
#
loop_
_entity_poly.entity_id
_entity_poly.type
_entity_poly.pdbx_seq_one_letter_code
_entity_poly.pdbx_strand_id
1 'polypeptide(L)'
;AYLLDDVPAARLFEEVLKLFLGGSAVHTFEKLRQYDLFKHLFPLTDHVLEQEEQHFPIQFVMQGLVNTDSRIREDKPVTPAFLFAVFLWEPVRKAFEERVLQGLIPQTAMFDAADSVLAQQLRKISIPRRFSGPMKEIWNLQLRLERGRNAKKARRLIEHPRFRAAYDFLLLRAESGEVESSQAEWWTRYQEGQPELQQKPKKKASGRKNYRSRNRQRKPGGNGNSQS
;
A
#
# COMPACT_ATOMS: atom_id res chain seq x y z
N ALA A 1 -1.43 7.04 -35.66
CA ALA A 1 -1.63 6.09 -34.54
C ALA A 1 -1.03 4.74 -34.92
N TYR A 2 -0.49 3.99 -33.96
CA TYR A 2 0.20 2.68 -34.08
C TYR A 2 1.69 2.70 -34.47
N LEU A 3 2.55 3.11 -33.53
CA LEU A 3 3.94 2.65 -33.51
C LEU A 3 4.30 2.08 -32.13
N LEU A 4 3.82 2.72 -31.05
CA LEU A 4 4.06 2.30 -29.68
C LEU A 4 3.29 1.04 -29.27
N ASP A 5 2.06 0.85 -29.75
CA ASP A 5 1.27 -0.35 -29.45
C ASP A 5 1.85 -1.62 -30.11
N ASP A 6 2.69 -1.47 -31.13
CA ASP A 6 3.39 -2.57 -31.81
C ASP A 6 4.75 -2.89 -31.17
N VAL A 7 5.23 -2.04 -30.25
CA VAL A 7 6.48 -2.28 -29.53
C VAL A 7 6.25 -3.40 -28.50
N PRO A 8 7.15 -4.40 -28.42
CA PRO A 8 7.05 -5.45 -27.41
C PRO A 8 6.96 -4.88 -25.99
N ALA A 9 6.03 -5.37 -25.18
CA ALA A 9 5.77 -4.88 -23.83
C ALA A 9 7.01 -4.87 -22.90
N ALA A 10 7.97 -5.77 -23.13
CA ALA A 10 9.24 -5.79 -22.39
C ALA A 10 10.17 -4.63 -22.78
N ARG A 11 10.15 -4.17 -24.05
CA ARG A 11 10.90 -2.99 -24.48
C ARG A 11 10.29 -1.72 -23.92
N LEU A 12 8.96 -1.62 -23.91
CA LEU A 12 8.26 -0.50 -23.27
C LEU A 12 8.62 -0.38 -21.78
N PHE A 13 8.80 -1.50 -21.07
CA PHE A 13 9.26 -1.48 -19.68
C PHE A 13 10.63 -0.80 -19.55
N GLU A 14 11.62 -1.23 -20.33
CA GLU A 14 12.97 -0.65 -20.32
C GLU A 14 12.96 0.84 -20.71
N GLU A 15 12.18 1.23 -21.71
CA GLU A 15 12.06 2.64 -22.09
C GLU A 15 11.40 3.48 -21.01
N VAL A 16 10.36 2.97 -20.32
CA VAL A 16 9.77 3.66 -19.16
C VAL A 16 10.80 3.87 -18.06
N LEU A 17 11.67 2.90 -17.78
CA LEU A 17 12.73 3.10 -16.80
C LEU A 17 13.68 4.22 -17.21
N LYS A 18 14.12 4.26 -18.47
CA LYS A 18 15.02 5.33 -18.96
C LYS A 18 14.36 6.70 -18.90
N LEU A 19 13.09 6.77 -19.30
CA LEU A 19 12.30 8.01 -19.36
C LEU A 19 12.06 8.64 -17.98
N PHE A 20 11.78 7.80 -16.97
CA PHE A 20 11.37 8.28 -15.65
C PHE A 20 12.44 8.13 -14.56
N LEU A 21 13.48 7.33 -14.77
CA LEU A 21 14.59 7.18 -13.81
C LEU A 21 15.87 7.87 -14.28
N GLY A 22 15.76 8.78 -15.26
CA GLY A 22 16.85 9.60 -15.78
C GLY A 22 17.03 10.98 -15.12
N GLY A 23 16.21 11.33 -14.11
CA GLY A 23 16.31 12.60 -13.38
C GLY A 23 15.55 13.78 -14.00
N SER A 24 14.60 13.50 -14.90
CA SER A 24 13.67 14.50 -15.48
C SER A 24 12.26 13.93 -15.65
N ALA A 25 11.84 13.08 -14.71
CA ALA A 25 10.58 12.36 -14.67
C ALA A 25 9.36 13.27 -14.80
N VAL A 26 9.38 14.44 -14.15
CA VAL A 26 8.29 15.44 -14.22
C VAL A 26 8.13 15.95 -15.64
N HIS A 27 9.23 16.44 -16.24
CA HIS A 27 9.21 16.96 -17.61
C HIS A 27 8.79 15.89 -18.61
N THR A 28 9.31 14.66 -18.45
CA THR A 28 8.95 13.53 -19.28
C THR A 28 7.45 13.21 -19.20
N PHE A 29 6.88 13.21 -17.99
CA PHE A 29 5.45 12.99 -17.80
C PHE A 29 4.59 14.03 -18.52
N GLU A 30 4.91 15.32 -18.32
CA GLU A 30 4.20 16.44 -18.96
C GLU A 30 4.24 16.30 -20.49
N LYS A 31 5.41 15.99 -21.06
CA LYS A 31 5.57 15.79 -22.50
C LYS A 31 4.81 14.58 -23.00
N LEU A 32 4.87 13.45 -22.29
CA LEU A 32 4.13 12.25 -22.67
C LEU A 32 2.61 12.48 -22.65
N ARG A 33 2.09 13.28 -21.72
CA ARG A 33 0.67 13.67 -21.73
C ARG A 33 0.37 14.67 -22.84
N GLN A 34 1.20 15.69 -23.02
CA GLN A 34 1.05 16.69 -24.07
C GLN A 34 0.98 16.07 -25.48
N TYR A 35 1.76 15.00 -25.72
CA TYR A 35 1.79 14.30 -27.00
C TYR A 35 0.91 13.04 -27.04
N ASP A 36 -0.02 12.87 -26.10
CA ASP A 36 -0.95 11.73 -26.07
C ASP A 36 -0.26 10.35 -26.00
N LEU A 37 0.98 10.29 -25.54
CA LEU A 37 1.77 9.06 -25.47
C LEU A 37 1.59 8.31 -24.15
N PHE A 38 1.29 9.04 -23.06
CA PHE A 38 1.14 8.44 -21.73
C PHE A 38 0.04 7.38 -21.68
N LYS A 39 -1.10 7.60 -22.34
CA LYS A 39 -2.23 6.68 -22.40
C LYS A 39 -1.91 5.33 -23.05
N HIS A 40 -0.92 5.27 -23.94
CA HIS A 40 -0.47 4.00 -24.53
C HIS A 40 0.37 3.18 -23.54
N LEU A 41 1.08 3.86 -22.63
CA LEU A 41 1.91 3.25 -21.60
C LEU A 41 1.08 2.85 -20.37
N PHE A 42 0.24 3.76 -19.88
CA PHE A 42 -0.53 3.62 -18.64
C PHE A 42 -2.01 3.98 -18.85
N PRO A 43 -2.77 3.20 -19.66
CA PRO A 43 -4.15 3.55 -20.01
C PRO A 43 -5.07 3.66 -18.79
N LEU A 44 -4.86 2.82 -17.77
CA LEU A 44 -5.66 2.85 -16.54
C LEU A 44 -5.42 4.14 -15.75
N THR A 45 -4.16 4.55 -15.63
CA THR A 45 -3.78 5.78 -14.94
C THR A 45 -4.24 7.01 -15.71
N ASP A 46 -4.08 7.00 -17.04
CA ASP A 46 -4.51 8.10 -17.89
C ASP A 46 -6.02 8.34 -17.76
N HIS A 47 -6.83 7.27 -17.79
CA HIS A 47 -8.28 7.36 -17.62
C HIS A 47 -8.72 7.98 -16.28
N VAL A 48 -8.04 7.65 -15.18
CA VAL A 48 -8.37 8.26 -13.87
C VAL A 48 -7.85 9.68 -13.74
N LEU A 49 -6.82 10.06 -14.50
CA LEU A 49 -6.34 11.44 -14.60
C LEU A 49 -7.26 12.34 -15.44
N GLU A 50 -8.04 11.78 -16.37
CA GLU A 50 -9.07 12.53 -17.10
C GLU A 50 -10.30 12.83 -16.24
N GLN A 51 -10.56 12.00 -15.22
CA GLN A 51 -11.66 12.12 -14.27
C GLN A 51 -11.24 12.81 -12.97
N GLU A 52 -10.26 13.72 -13.06
CA GLU A 52 -9.67 14.39 -11.91
C GLU A 52 -10.72 15.19 -11.12
N GLU A 53 -10.78 14.95 -9.81
CA GLU A 53 -11.55 15.76 -8.88
C GLU A 53 -10.58 16.33 -7.83
N GLN A 54 -10.73 17.63 -7.52
CA GLN A 54 -9.99 18.28 -6.44
C GLN A 54 -8.45 18.07 -6.49
N HIS A 55 -7.86 18.10 -7.69
CA HIS A 55 -6.41 17.94 -7.89
C HIS A 55 -5.84 16.54 -7.60
N PHE A 56 -6.68 15.53 -7.39
CA PHE A 56 -6.27 14.14 -7.25
C PHE A 56 -6.85 13.32 -8.42
N PRO A 57 -6.08 12.39 -9.03
CA PRO A 57 -4.78 11.85 -8.61
C PRO A 57 -3.54 12.56 -9.19
N ILE A 58 -3.70 13.64 -9.96
CA ILE A 58 -2.56 14.29 -10.66
C ILE A 58 -1.47 14.77 -9.69
N GLN A 59 -1.84 15.39 -8.56
CA GLN A 59 -0.88 15.88 -7.57
C GLN A 59 -0.05 14.74 -6.97
N PHE A 60 -0.69 13.60 -6.69
CA PHE A 60 0.00 12.42 -6.17
C PHE A 60 1.05 11.89 -7.16
N VAL A 61 0.69 11.77 -8.43
CA VAL A 61 1.62 11.34 -9.47
C VAL A 61 2.76 12.35 -9.63
N MET A 62 2.45 13.64 -9.76
CA MET A 62 3.44 14.71 -9.91
C MET A 62 4.41 14.77 -8.75
N GLN A 63 3.92 14.72 -7.51
CA GLN A 63 4.77 14.74 -6.32
C GLN A 63 5.65 13.49 -6.23
N GLY A 64 5.15 12.32 -6.64
CA GLY A 64 5.95 11.11 -6.73
C GLY A 64 7.11 11.23 -7.74
N LEU A 65 6.88 11.92 -8.86
CA LEU A 65 7.90 12.20 -9.88
C LEU A 65 8.90 13.26 -9.41
N VAL A 66 8.45 14.34 -8.76
CA VAL A 66 9.32 15.35 -8.13
C VAL A 66 10.26 14.70 -7.11
N ASN A 67 9.73 13.81 -6.27
CA ASN A 67 10.52 13.05 -5.30
C ASN A 67 11.52 12.12 -5.99
N THR A 68 11.13 11.50 -7.11
CA THR A 68 12.02 10.64 -7.92
C THR A 68 13.19 11.44 -8.49
N ASP A 69 12.91 12.59 -9.12
CA ASP A 69 13.94 13.48 -9.69
C ASP A 69 14.89 14.01 -8.62
N SER A 70 14.35 14.39 -7.46
CA SER A 70 15.14 14.90 -6.35
C SER A 70 16.07 13.83 -5.79
N ARG A 71 15.59 12.60 -5.64
CA ARG A 71 16.44 11.47 -5.20
C ARG A 71 17.57 11.17 -6.18
N ILE A 72 17.29 11.19 -7.49
CA ILE A 72 18.33 10.98 -8.51
C ILE A 72 19.39 12.07 -8.44
N ARG A 73 18.99 13.34 -8.29
CA ARG A 73 19.92 14.47 -8.14
C ARG A 73 20.78 14.37 -6.88
N GLU A 74 20.26 13.75 -5.84
CA GLU A 74 20.95 13.52 -4.56
C GLU A 74 21.73 12.19 -4.52
N ASP A 75 21.90 11.51 -5.65
CA ASP A 75 22.53 10.18 -5.76
C ASP A 75 21.90 9.11 -4.83
N LYS A 76 20.62 9.30 -4.47
CA LYS A 76 19.87 8.35 -3.65
C LYS A 76 19.23 7.28 -4.55
N PRO A 77 19.17 6.03 -4.07
CA PRO A 77 18.55 4.97 -4.84
C PRO A 77 17.05 5.24 -5.05
N VAL A 78 16.62 5.05 -6.29
CA VAL A 78 15.22 4.98 -6.72
C VAL A 78 14.91 3.56 -7.18
N THR A 79 13.65 3.12 -7.05
CA THR A 79 13.28 1.76 -7.42
C THR A 79 12.15 1.75 -8.45
N PRO A 80 12.23 0.91 -9.49
CA PRO A 80 11.13 0.72 -10.43
C PRO A 80 9.82 0.36 -9.73
N ALA A 81 9.87 -0.49 -8.70
CA ALA A 81 8.68 -0.90 -7.96
C ALA A 81 7.94 0.29 -7.34
N PHE A 82 8.65 1.26 -6.75
CA PHE A 82 8.02 2.44 -6.17
C PHE A 82 7.39 3.34 -7.25
N LEU A 83 8.11 3.59 -8.35
CA LEU A 83 7.60 4.40 -9.47
C LEU A 83 6.30 3.82 -10.04
N PHE A 84 6.29 2.52 -10.37
CA PHE A 84 5.09 1.87 -10.88
C PHE A 84 3.97 1.78 -9.82
N ALA A 85 4.32 1.65 -8.53
CA ALA A 85 3.35 1.70 -7.45
C ALA A 85 2.64 3.05 -7.39
N VAL A 86 3.35 4.16 -7.67
CA VAL A 86 2.78 5.51 -7.74
C VAL A 86 1.84 5.63 -8.95
N PHE A 87 2.29 5.28 -10.15
CA PHE A 87 1.44 5.41 -11.34
C PHE A 87 0.14 4.62 -11.25
N LEU A 88 0.18 3.42 -10.67
CA LEU A 88 -0.99 2.54 -10.62
C LEU A 88 -1.80 2.68 -9.32
N TRP A 89 -1.46 3.61 -8.43
CA TRP A 89 -2.13 3.75 -7.14
C TRP A 89 -3.63 4.01 -7.30
N GLU A 90 -3.98 5.03 -8.07
CA GLU A 90 -5.38 5.43 -8.16
C GLU A 90 -6.27 4.37 -8.83
N PRO A 91 -5.86 3.73 -9.93
CA PRO A 91 -6.60 2.59 -10.46
C PRO A 91 -6.80 1.47 -9.43
N VAL A 92 -5.78 1.16 -8.60
CA VAL A 92 -5.89 0.17 -7.52
C VAL A 92 -6.86 0.65 -6.43
N ARG A 93 -6.83 1.93 -6.05
CA ARG A 93 -7.69 2.50 -5.01
C ARG A 93 -9.16 2.46 -5.42
N LYS A 94 -9.51 2.92 -6.63
CA LYS A 94 -10.89 2.83 -7.17
C LYS A 94 -11.37 1.39 -7.22
N ALA A 95 -10.55 0.48 -7.76
CA ALA A 95 -10.84 -0.95 -7.82
C ALA A 95 -11.04 -1.57 -6.41
N PHE A 96 -10.27 -1.12 -5.42
CA PHE A 96 -10.40 -1.53 -4.02
C PHE A 96 -11.73 -1.05 -3.42
N GLU A 97 -12.09 0.22 -3.61
CA GLU A 97 -13.33 0.81 -3.10
C GLU A 97 -14.56 0.10 -3.64
N GLU A 98 -14.60 -0.17 -4.94
CA GLU A 98 -15.68 -0.96 -5.58
C GLU A 98 -15.86 -2.33 -4.92
N ARG A 99 -14.76 -3.03 -4.64
CA ARG A 99 -14.79 -4.36 -4.01
C ARG A 99 -15.26 -4.32 -2.57
N VAL A 100 -14.85 -3.29 -1.83
CA VAL A 100 -15.34 -3.07 -0.46
C VAL A 100 -16.84 -2.79 -0.46
N LEU A 101 -17.34 -1.99 -1.42
CA LEU A 101 -18.77 -1.73 -1.60
C LEU A 101 -19.55 -3.01 -1.97
N GLN A 102 -18.93 -3.94 -2.70
CA GLN A 102 -19.46 -5.27 -2.98
C GLN A 102 -19.40 -6.24 -1.78
N GLY A 103 -18.92 -5.79 -0.63
CA GLY A 103 -18.91 -6.57 0.62
C GLY A 103 -17.66 -7.42 0.84
N LEU A 104 -16.62 -7.29 0.00
CA LEU A 104 -15.36 -7.99 0.26
C LEU A 104 -14.67 -7.40 1.51
N ILE A 105 -14.05 -8.29 2.29
CA ILE A 105 -13.22 -7.86 3.43
C ILE A 105 -12.06 -7.00 2.91
N PRO A 106 -11.74 -5.85 3.52
CA PRO A 106 -10.77 -4.88 2.97
C PRO A 106 -9.41 -5.46 2.59
N GLN A 107 -8.87 -6.39 3.38
CA GLN A 107 -7.59 -7.02 3.03
C GLN A 107 -7.68 -7.84 1.74
N THR A 108 -8.77 -8.62 1.57
CA THR A 108 -9.02 -9.41 0.37
C THR A 108 -9.33 -8.51 -0.82
N ALA A 109 -10.13 -7.46 -0.62
CA ALA A 109 -10.45 -6.47 -1.64
C ALA A 109 -9.17 -5.82 -2.20
N MET A 110 -8.19 -5.52 -1.32
CA MET A 110 -6.92 -4.90 -1.73
C MET A 110 -6.04 -5.83 -2.56
N PHE A 111 -5.95 -7.10 -2.17
CA PHE A 111 -5.23 -8.11 -2.94
C PHE A 111 -5.87 -8.29 -4.32
N ASP A 112 -7.20 -8.44 -4.38
CA ASP A 112 -7.92 -8.64 -5.64
C ASP A 112 -7.82 -7.41 -6.56
N ALA A 113 -7.95 -6.19 -6.01
CA ALA A 113 -7.78 -4.95 -6.76
C ALA A 113 -6.37 -4.84 -7.36
N ALA A 114 -5.34 -5.08 -6.55
CA ALA A 114 -3.96 -5.05 -6.99
C ALA A 114 -3.69 -6.08 -8.11
N ASP A 115 -4.20 -7.30 -7.96
CA ASP A 115 -4.05 -8.36 -8.95
C ASP A 115 -4.77 -8.04 -10.26
N SER A 116 -6.00 -7.54 -10.17
CA SER A 116 -6.82 -7.16 -11.33
C SER A 116 -6.21 -6.01 -12.13
N VAL A 117 -5.79 -4.93 -11.46
CA VAL A 117 -5.16 -3.78 -12.12
C VAL A 117 -3.83 -4.17 -12.75
N LEU A 118 -3.00 -4.95 -12.04
CA LEU A 118 -1.75 -5.43 -12.60
C LEU A 118 -1.96 -6.34 -13.81
N ALA A 119 -2.93 -7.25 -13.78
CA ALA A 119 -3.23 -8.12 -14.92
C ALA A 119 -3.63 -7.32 -16.16
N GLN A 120 -4.33 -6.20 -15.99
CA GLN A 120 -4.68 -5.29 -17.08
C GLN A 120 -3.47 -4.49 -17.57
N GLN A 121 -2.70 -3.88 -16.67
CA GLN A 121 -1.52 -3.09 -17.01
C GLN A 121 -0.42 -3.92 -17.70
N LEU A 122 -0.26 -5.18 -17.29
CA LEU A 122 0.74 -6.10 -17.86
C LEU A 122 0.53 -6.39 -19.35
N ARG A 123 -0.66 -6.10 -19.90
CA ARG A 123 -0.94 -6.20 -21.34
C ARG A 123 -0.24 -5.12 -22.16
N LYS A 124 0.11 -3.99 -21.53
CA LYS A 124 0.81 -2.87 -22.16
C LYS A 124 2.30 -2.89 -21.85
N ILE A 125 2.66 -3.06 -20.58
CA ILE A 125 4.05 -3.05 -20.13
C ILE A 125 4.34 -4.32 -19.35
N SER A 126 5.33 -5.10 -19.77
CA SER A 126 5.72 -6.31 -19.06
C SER A 126 6.56 -5.95 -17.84
N ILE A 127 5.94 -5.97 -16.66
CA ILE A 127 6.60 -5.69 -15.38
C ILE A 127 7.08 -7.01 -14.76
N PRO A 128 8.41 -7.23 -14.64
CA PRO A 128 8.95 -8.42 -13.99
C PRO A 128 8.42 -8.65 -12.56
N ARG A 129 8.23 -9.92 -12.16
CA ARG A 129 7.72 -10.29 -10.82
C ARG A 129 8.51 -9.70 -9.66
N ARG A 130 9.83 -9.52 -9.84
CA ARG A 130 10.71 -8.88 -8.84
C ARG A 130 10.33 -7.43 -8.52
N PHE A 131 9.56 -6.77 -9.37
CA PHE A 131 9.04 -5.41 -9.15
C PHE A 131 7.56 -5.41 -8.77
N SER A 132 6.73 -6.25 -9.41
CA SER A 132 5.29 -6.30 -9.10
C SER A 132 4.98 -6.88 -7.72
N GLY A 133 5.79 -7.80 -7.19
CA GLY A 133 5.67 -8.27 -5.81
C GLY A 133 5.79 -7.11 -4.79
N PRO A 134 6.92 -6.37 -4.78
CA PRO A 134 7.09 -5.22 -3.91
C PRO A 134 6.02 -4.12 -4.08
N MET A 135 5.51 -3.88 -5.30
CA MET A 135 4.39 -2.96 -5.53
C MET A 135 3.15 -3.37 -4.72
N LYS A 136 2.74 -4.64 -4.84
CA LYS A 136 1.62 -5.19 -4.07
C LYS A 136 1.87 -5.09 -2.57
N GLU A 137 3.08 -5.34 -2.10
CA GLU A 137 3.42 -5.19 -0.68
C GLU A 137 3.28 -3.74 -0.20
N ILE A 138 3.75 -2.76 -0.97
CA ILE A 138 3.61 -1.33 -0.67
C ILE A 138 2.13 -0.96 -0.51
N TRP A 139 1.30 -1.35 -1.48
CA TRP A 139 -0.12 -1.05 -1.46
C TRP A 139 -0.85 -1.75 -0.31
N ASN A 140 -0.59 -3.03 -0.07
CA ASN A 140 -1.21 -3.77 1.03
C ASN A 140 -0.82 -3.22 2.41
N LEU A 141 0.39 -2.68 2.56
CA LEU A 141 0.81 -2.05 3.79
C LEU A 141 0.05 -0.75 4.08
N GLN A 142 -0.48 -0.04 3.07
CA GLN A 142 -1.24 1.19 3.27
C GLN A 142 -2.42 1.00 4.23
N LEU A 143 -3.23 -0.04 4.02
CA LEU A 143 -4.34 -0.38 4.91
C LEU A 143 -3.91 -0.63 6.36
N ARG A 144 -2.70 -1.20 6.54
CA ARG A 144 -2.16 -1.51 7.86
C ARG A 144 -1.58 -0.27 8.52
N LEU A 145 -1.00 0.64 7.75
CA LEU A 145 -0.44 1.90 8.22
C LEU A 145 -1.55 2.83 8.71
N GLU A 146 -2.65 2.95 7.97
CA GLU A 146 -3.82 3.76 8.37
C GLU A 146 -4.51 3.25 9.63
N ARG A 147 -4.59 1.92 9.80
CA ARG A 147 -5.20 1.28 10.99
C ARG A 147 -4.21 1.11 12.15
N GLY A 148 -2.94 1.45 11.93
CA GLY A 148 -1.79 0.93 12.67
C GLY A 148 -1.38 1.70 13.90
N ARG A 149 -2.10 2.76 14.32
CA ARG A 149 -1.74 3.68 15.42
C ARG A 149 -1.65 3.05 16.83
N ASN A 150 -1.74 1.74 16.95
CA ASN A 150 -1.48 1.01 18.21
C ASN A 150 -0.02 0.51 18.25
N ALA A 151 0.71 0.90 19.30
CA ALA A 151 2.10 0.54 19.56
C ALA A 151 2.46 -0.94 19.29
N LYS A 152 1.59 -1.90 19.65
CA LYS A 152 1.86 -3.33 19.43
C LYS A 152 1.83 -3.72 17.94
N LYS A 153 0.88 -3.15 17.18
CA LYS A 153 0.76 -3.41 15.74
C LYS A 153 1.85 -2.66 14.98
N ALA A 154 2.16 -1.44 15.42
CA ALA A 154 3.18 -0.59 14.82
C ALA A 154 4.59 -1.19 14.91
N ARG A 155 4.95 -1.78 16.06
CA ARG A 155 6.25 -2.45 16.23
C ARG A 155 6.48 -3.55 15.18
N ARG A 156 5.46 -4.38 14.94
CA ARG A 156 5.52 -5.44 13.93
C ARG A 156 5.54 -4.92 12.50
N LEU A 157 5.00 -3.71 12.29
CA LEU A 157 4.93 -3.09 10.97
C LEU A 157 6.29 -2.49 10.57
N ILE A 158 7.00 -1.84 11.50
CA ILE A 158 8.34 -1.31 11.26
C ILE A 158 9.33 -2.41 10.88
N GLU A 159 9.21 -3.59 11.48
CA GLU A 159 10.06 -4.75 11.18
C GLU A 159 9.84 -5.33 9.76
N HIS A 160 8.83 -4.86 9.01
CA HIS A 160 8.55 -5.38 7.68
C HIS A 160 9.61 -4.91 6.65
N PRO A 161 10.13 -5.78 5.77
CA PRO A 161 11.20 -5.42 4.81
C PRO A 161 10.86 -4.25 3.87
N ARG A 162 9.57 -4.05 3.59
CA ARG A 162 9.05 -2.94 2.76
C ARG A 162 8.45 -1.78 3.54
N PHE A 163 8.62 -1.75 4.86
CA PHE A 163 8.06 -0.68 5.67
C PHE A 163 8.52 0.70 5.19
N ARG A 164 9.82 0.89 4.92
CA ARG A 164 10.32 2.20 4.46
C ARG A 164 9.63 2.68 3.19
N ALA A 165 9.54 1.84 2.16
CA ALA A 165 8.87 2.17 0.92
C ALA A 165 7.36 2.44 1.14
N ALA A 166 6.69 1.64 1.97
CA ALA A 166 5.27 1.86 2.26
C ALA A 166 5.02 3.14 3.09
N TYR A 167 5.95 3.50 3.97
CA TYR A 167 5.91 4.74 4.74
C TYR A 167 6.19 5.96 3.86
N ASP A 168 7.18 5.90 2.97
CA ASP A 168 7.43 6.95 1.97
C ASP A 168 6.21 7.15 1.07
N PHE A 169 5.53 6.06 0.73
CA PHE A 169 4.27 6.10 -0.02
C PHE A 169 3.15 6.76 0.79
N LEU A 170 3.04 6.48 2.09
CA LEU A 170 2.07 7.13 2.98
C LEU A 170 2.33 8.64 3.09
N LEU A 171 3.59 9.06 3.21
CA LEU A 171 3.97 10.47 3.21
C LEU A 171 3.51 11.14 1.92
N LEU A 172 3.77 10.52 0.77
CA LEU A 172 3.34 11.02 -0.53
C LEU A 172 1.81 11.17 -0.62
N ARG A 173 1.05 10.18 -0.12
CA ARG A 173 -0.42 10.24 -0.06
C ARG A 173 -0.93 11.36 0.85
N ALA A 174 -0.22 11.65 1.93
CA ALA A 174 -0.56 12.75 2.82
C ALA A 174 -0.22 14.11 2.20
N GLU A 175 0.94 14.24 1.57
CA GLU A 175 1.37 15.45 0.83
C GLU A 175 0.40 15.78 -0.32
N SER A 176 -0.17 14.77 -0.97
CA SER A 176 -1.17 14.95 -2.03
C SER A 176 -2.60 15.17 -1.52
N GLY A 177 -2.81 15.24 -0.21
CA GLY A 177 -4.12 15.47 0.41
C GLY A 177 -5.08 14.26 0.38
N GLU A 178 -4.63 13.07 -0.02
CA GLU A 178 -5.47 11.86 -0.05
C GLU A 178 -5.68 11.29 1.36
N VAL A 179 -4.64 11.37 2.20
CA VAL A 179 -4.68 10.90 3.59
C VAL A 179 -4.43 12.07 4.53
N GLU A 180 -5.11 12.08 5.67
CA GLU A 180 -4.89 13.07 6.71
C GLU A 180 -3.42 13.08 7.19
N SER A 181 -2.79 14.26 7.21
CA SER A 181 -1.38 14.44 7.57
C SER A 181 -1.02 13.84 8.94
N SER A 182 -1.95 13.85 9.91
CA SER A 182 -1.69 13.29 11.24
C SER A 182 -1.39 11.78 11.22
N GLN A 183 -1.86 11.06 10.21
CA GLN A 183 -1.52 9.64 10.04
C GLN A 183 -0.04 9.48 9.74
N ALA A 184 0.48 10.24 8.78
CA ALA A 184 1.88 10.18 8.41
C ALA A 184 2.78 10.71 9.54
N GLU A 185 2.42 11.84 10.15
CA GLU A 185 3.12 12.42 11.30
C GLU A 185 3.22 11.45 12.48
N TRP A 186 2.16 10.71 12.77
CA TRP A 186 2.18 9.70 13.83
C TRP A 186 3.27 8.64 13.57
N TRP A 187 3.39 8.17 12.33
CA TRP A 187 4.42 7.22 11.94
C TRP A 187 5.82 7.82 11.95
N THR A 188 5.99 9.11 11.61
CA THR A 188 7.24 9.85 11.78
C THR A 188 7.67 9.82 13.24
N ARG A 189 6.81 10.28 14.14
CA ARG A 189 7.06 10.35 15.59
C ARG A 189 7.33 8.97 16.20
N TYR A 190 6.64 7.94 15.74
CA TYR A 190 6.84 6.58 16.20
C TYR A 190 8.23 6.03 15.80
N GLN A 191 8.68 6.30 14.57
CA GLN A 191 10.01 5.92 14.08
C GLN A 191 11.15 6.67 14.78
N GLU A 192 10.94 7.94 15.11
CA GLU A 192 11.92 8.79 15.80
C GLU A 192 12.15 8.42 17.29
N GLY A 193 11.46 7.40 17.81
CA GLY A 193 11.74 6.92 19.15
C GLY A 193 10.92 7.58 20.26
N GLN A 194 9.84 8.30 19.95
CA GLN A 194 9.10 9.04 20.98
C GLN A 194 8.55 8.09 22.07
N PRO A 195 9.02 8.22 23.33
CA PRO A 195 8.79 7.21 24.38
C PRO A 195 7.31 6.96 24.68
N GLU A 196 6.46 7.97 24.50
CA GLU A 196 5.02 7.89 24.76
C GLU A 196 4.28 6.96 23.79
N LEU A 197 4.74 6.87 22.55
CA LEU A 197 4.12 6.07 21.49
C LEU A 197 4.61 4.62 21.48
N GLN A 198 5.80 4.36 22.04
CA GLN A 198 6.41 3.02 22.10
C GLN A 198 6.11 2.27 23.40
N GLN A 199 5.63 2.96 24.43
CA GLN A 199 5.25 2.34 25.69
C GLN A 199 4.04 1.42 25.53
N LYS A 200 4.09 0.26 26.20
CA LYS A 200 2.91 -0.59 26.36
C LYS A 200 1.85 0.22 27.10
N PRO A 201 0.57 0.22 26.68
CA PRO A 201 -0.49 0.79 27.49
C PRO A 201 -0.40 0.15 28.88
N LYS A 202 -0.19 0.97 29.92
CA LYS A 202 -0.26 0.51 31.31
C LYS A 202 -1.59 -0.21 31.43
N LYS A 203 -1.57 -1.52 31.68
CA LYS A 203 -2.79 -2.25 31.99
C LYS A 203 -3.40 -1.52 33.17
N LYS A 204 -4.51 -0.79 32.96
CA LYS A 204 -5.38 -0.43 34.08
C LYS A 204 -5.73 -1.77 34.71
N ALA A 205 -5.33 -1.96 35.96
CA ALA A 205 -5.70 -3.13 36.74
C ALA A 205 -7.22 -3.10 36.90
N SER A 206 -7.95 -3.59 35.91
CA SER A 206 -9.35 -3.93 36.07
C SER A 206 -9.35 -5.12 37.02
N GLY A 207 -9.68 -4.85 38.29
CA GLY A 207 -9.78 -5.87 39.33
C GLY A 207 -10.59 -7.06 38.81
N ARG A 208 -9.91 -8.19 38.61
CA ARG A 208 -10.57 -9.46 38.35
C ARG A 208 -11.35 -9.83 39.60
N LYS A 209 -12.65 -9.54 39.61
CA LYS A 209 -13.59 -10.22 40.50
C LYS A 209 -13.53 -11.71 40.12
N ASN A 210 -12.91 -12.50 41.00
CA ASN A 210 -12.89 -13.94 40.97
C ASN A 210 -14.32 -14.48 40.90
N TYR A 211 -14.80 -14.85 39.72
CA TYR A 211 -15.95 -15.73 39.61
C TYR A 211 -15.47 -17.13 39.98
N ARG A 212 -15.64 -17.49 41.26
CA ARG A 212 -15.38 -18.82 41.80
C ARG A 212 -16.17 -19.83 40.97
N SER A 213 -15.44 -20.61 40.18
CA SER A 213 -15.91 -21.86 39.57
C SER A 213 -16.51 -22.73 40.67
N ARG A 214 -17.83 -22.94 40.61
CA ARG A 214 -18.55 -23.87 41.48
C ARG A 214 -18.04 -25.27 41.17
N ASN A 215 -17.24 -25.75 42.11
CA ASN A 215 -16.68 -27.08 42.19
C ASN A 215 -17.81 -28.13 42.00
N ARG A 216 -17.80 -28.82 40.85
CA ARG A 216 -18.61 -30.02 40.62
C ARG A 216 -18.08 -31.10 41.57
N GLN A 217 -18.80 -31.27 42.67
CA GLN A 217 -18.58 -32.29 43.68
C GLN A 217 -18.78 -33.67 43.03
N ARG A 218 -17.67 -34.33 42.68
CA ARG A 218 -17.63 -35.76 42.40
C ARG A 218 -17.88 -36.51 43.72
N LYS A 219 -19.00 -37.23 43.82
CA LYS A 219 -19.19 -38.24 44.87
C LYS A 219 -18.41 -39.52 44.50
N PRO A 220 -17.70 -40.15 45.44
CA PRO A 220 -17.07 -41.44 45.20
C PRO A 220 -17.87 -42.61 45.80
N GLY A 221 -17.86 -43.75 45.08
CA GLY A 221 -17.68 -45.10 45.63
C GLY A 221 -18.90 -45.88 46.14
N GLY A 222 -19.05 -47.13 45.67
CA GLY A 222 -19.87 -48.14 46.34
C GLY A 222 -20.18 -49.36 45.48
N ASN A 223 -19.36 -50.40 45.61
CA ASN A 223 -19.39 -51.69 44.92
C ASN A 223 -20.44 -52.65 45.54
N GLY A 224 -20.93 -53.67 44.81
CA GLY A 224 -21.40 -54.93 45.41
C GLY A 224 -22.78 -55.48 45.02
N ASN A 225 -22.78 -56.37 44.02
CA ASN A 225 -23.52 -57.65 43.89
C ASN A 225 -24.74 -57.98 44.80
N SER A 226 -25.83 -58.51 44.21
CA SER A 226 -26.37 -59.88 44.46
C SER A 226 -27.72 -60.15 43.77
N GLN A 227 -27.92 -61.42 43.43
CA GLN A 227 -29.07 -62.05 42.77
C GLN A 227 -30.40 -61.95 43.53
N SER A 228 -31.51 -61.94 42.80
CA SER A 228 -32.59 -62.95 42.84
C SER A 228 -33.54 -62.71 41.67
#